data_AF-A0A259BTH5-F1
#
_entry.id   AF-A0A259BTH5-F1
#
_cell.length_a   1.000
_cell.length_b   1.000
_cell.length_c   1.000
_cell.angle_alpha   90.00
_cell.angle_beta   90.00
_cell.angle_gamma   90.00
#
_symmetry.space_group_name_H-M   'P 1'
#
loop_
_entity.id
_entity.type
_entity.pdbx_description
1 polymer ?
#
loop_
_entity_poly.entity_id
_entity_poly.type
_entity_poly.pdbx_seq_one_letter_code
_entity_poly.pdbx_strand_id
1 'polypeptide(L)'
;MSGFWILGSRRAFQSLPADLREIVMAELNASAVEQRADVVRLSESLRTELQGKGLQFVDVDRTAFRDALRKTSFYKDWRVKFGDEAWNKLQDVVGPL
;
A
#
# COMPACT_ATOMS: atom_id res chain seq x y z
N MET A 1 -4.40 -0.49 -0.58
CA MET A 1 -3.63 -1.61 0.00
C MET A 1 -2.56 -1.03 0.90
N SER A 2 -2.57 -1.38 2.18
CA SER A 2 -1.40 -1.17 3.05
C SER A 2 -0.25 -2.02 2.53
N GLY A 3 0.86 -1.39 2.17
CA GLY A 3 2.07 -2.10 1.78
C GLY A 3 2.81 -2.61 3.01
N PHE A 4 3.19 -3.88 3.03
CA PHE A 4 4.12 -4.42 4.02
C PHE A 4 5.53 -4.38 3.43
N TRP A 5 6.47 -3.82 4.18
CA TRP A 5 7.89 -3.85 3.80
C TRP A 5 8.52 -5.11 4.36
N ILE A 6 9.13 -5.92 3.48
CA ILE A 6 9.98 -7.03 3.91
C ILE A 6 11.31 -6.43 4.37
N LEU A 7 11.52 -6.39 5.68
CA LEU A 7 12.74 -5.87 6.29
C LEU A 7 13.66 -7.01 6.71
N GLY A 8 14.94 -6.91 6.37
CA GLY A 8 15.97 -7.88 6.73
C GLY A 8 17.25 -7.21 7.20
N SER A 9 18.03 -7.89 8.04
CA SER A 9 19.33 -7.40 8.49
C SER A 9 20.32 -7.35 7.32
N ARG A 10 20.85 -6.15 7.04
CA ARG A 10 21.87 -5.96 5.99
C ARG A 10 23.09 -6.85 6.20
N ARG A 11 23.57 -6.96 7.44
CA ARG A 11 24.76 -7.78 7.77
C ARG A 11 24.52 -9.26 7.46
N ALA A 12 23.38 -9.79 7.90
CA ALA A 12 23.03 -11.20 7.68
C ALA A 12 22.85 -11.49 6.19
N PHE A 13 22.15 -10.60 5.47
CA PHE A 13 21.97 -10.76 4.03
C PHE A 13 23.30 -10.71 3.27
N GLN A 14 24.20 -9.80 3.62
CA GLN A 14 25.51 -9.69 2.98
C GLN A 14 26.46 -10.86 3.29
N SER A 15 26.27 -11.57 4.41
CA SER A 15 27.05 -12.77 4.71
C SER A 15 26.71 -13.97 3.82
N LEU A 16 25.58 -13.91 3.09
CA LEU A 16 25.23 -14.94 2.12
C LEU A 16 26.10 -14.80 0.84
N PRO A 17 26.53 -15.93 0.25
CA PRO A 17 27.01 -16.01 -1.13
C PRO A 17 26.08 -15.32 -2.14
N ALA A 18 26.64 -14.83 -3.24
CA ALA A 18 25.91 -13.98 -4.20
C ALA A 18 24.73 -14.71 -4.85
N ASP A 19 24.93 -15.97 -5.24
CA ASP A 19 23.91 -16.88 -5.75
C ASP A 19 22.75 -17.07 -4.76
N LEU A 20 23.05 -17.28 -3.48
CA LEU A 20 22.01 -17.40 -2.45
C LEU A 20 21.26 -16.09 -2.22
N ARG A 21 21.95 -14.93 -2.29
CA ARG A 21 21.28 -13.63 -2.21
C ARG A 21 20.30 -13.42 -3.36
N GLU A 22 20.67 -13.81 -4.57
CA GLU A 22 19.79 -13.72 -5.74
C GLU A 22 18.54 -14.58 -5.58
N ILE A 23 18.71 -15.84 -5.13
CA ILE A 23 17.58 -16.74 -4.85
C ILE A 23 16.66 -16.14 -3.78
N VAL A 24 17.22 -15.69 -2.66
CA VAL A 24 16.42 -15.10 -1.57
C VAL A 24 15.64 -13.87 -2.07
N MET A 25 16.25 -13.00 -2.86
CA MET A 25 15.55 -11.84 -3.42
C MET A 25 14.47 -12.24 -4.42
N ALA A 26 14.73 -13.24 -5.27
CA ALA A 26 13.76 -13.74 -6.23
C ALA A 26 12.51 -14.30 -5.52
N GLU A 27 12.71 -15.15 -4.52
CA GLU A 27 11.62 -15.76 -3.75
C GLU A 27 10.83 -14.72 -2.95
N LEU A 28 11.50 -13.79 -2.25
CA LEU A 28 10.81 -12.73 -1.51
C LEU A 28 9.99 -11.82 -2.43
N ASN A 29 10.49 -11.52 -3.63
CA ASN A 29 9.74 -10.75 -4.62
C ASN A 29 8.52 -11.52 -5.16
N ALA A 30 8.69 -12.82 -5.47
CA ALA A 30 7.60 -13.67 -5.92
C ALA A 30 6.50 -13.79 -4.85
N SER A 31 6.89 -14.13 -3.62
CA SER A 31 5.95 -14.21 -2.49
C SER A 31 5.25 -12.89 -2.19
N ALA A 32 5.91 -11.74 -2.38
CA ALA A 32 5.26 -10.44 -2.21
C ALA A 32 4.14 -10.19 -3.25
N VAL A 33 4.30 -10.71 -4.48
CA VAL A 33 3.25 -10.63 -5.51
C VAL A 33 2.09 -11.57 -5.18
N GLU A 34 2.41 -12.81 -4.80
CA GLU A 34 1.42 -13.81 -4.39
C GLU A 34 0.60 -13.33 -3.18
N GLN A 35 1.27 -12.79 -2.16
CA GLN A 35 0.62 -12.23 -0.98
C GLN A 35 -0.34 -11.09 -1.33
N ARG A 36 0.02 -10.22 -2.28
CA ARG A 36 -0.87 -9.17 -2.76
C ARG A 36 -2.12 -9.75 -3.42
N ALA A 37 -1.96 -10.78 -4.26
CA ALA A 37 -3.10 -11.45 -4.90
C ALA A 37 -4.03 -12.11 -3.86
N ASP A 38 -3.46 -12.75 -2.84
CA ASP A 38 -4.24 -13.35 -1.75
C ASP A 38 -4.98 -12.30 -0.92
N VAL A 39 -4.37 -11.15 -0.66
CA VAL A 39 -5.03 -10.03 0.04
C VAL A 39 -6.21 -9.48 -0.75
N VAL A 40 -6.12 -9.36 -2.08
CA VAL A 40 -7.26 -8.95 -2.92
C VAL A 40 -8.39 -9.96 -2.77
N ARG A 41 -8.07 -11.26 -2.96
CA ARG A 41 -9.06 -12.35 -2.89
C ARG A 41 -9.73 -12.41 -1.52
N LEU A 42 -8.96 -12.27 -0.45
CA LEU A 42 -9.45 -12.25 0.92
C LEU A 42 -10.34 -11.03 1.18
N SER A 43 -9.99 -9.86 0.65
CA SER A 43 -10.80 -8.65 0.82
C SER A 43 -12.18 -8.80 0.18
N GLU A 44 -12.26 -9.47 -0.98
CA GLU A 44 -13.52 -9.78 -1.66
C GLU A 44 -14.34 -10.81 -0.88
N SER A 45 -13.73 -11.93 -0.50
CA SER A 45 -14.44 -12.99 0.24
C SER A 45 -14.93 -12.52 1.60
N LEU A 46 -14.15 -11.69 2.31
CA LEU A 46 -14.54 -11.12 3.60
C LEU A 46 -15.77 -10.22 3.48
N ARG A 47 -15.91 -9.44 2.40
CA ARG A 47 -17.10 -8.60 2.21
C ARG A 47 -18.35 -9.48 2.12
N THR A 48 -18.32 -10.54 1.32
CA THR A 48 -19.43 -11.49 1.19
C THR A 48 -19.72 -12.21 2.51
N GLU A 49 -18.69 -12.70 3.20
CA GLU A 49 -18.86 -13.40 4.47
C GLU A 49 -19.46 -12.48 5.55
N LEU A 50 -18.97 -11.26 5.67
CA LEU A 50 -19.47 -10.29 6.64
C LEU A 50 -20.90 -9.85 6.31
N GLN A 51 -21.25 -9.69 5.03
CA GLN A 51 -22.64 -9.49 4.60
C GLN A 51 -23.55 -10.65 5.02
N GLY A 52 -23.09 -11.90 4.82
CA GLY A 52 -23.81 -13.10 5.28
C GLY A 52 -23.99 -13.17 6.80
N LYS A 53 -23.08 -12.55 7.56
CA LYS A 53 -23.18 -12.40 9.03
C LYS A 53 -23.99 -11.18 9.48
N GLY A 54 -24.65 -10.47 8.57
CA GLY A 54 -25.54 -9.35 8.87
C GLY A 54 -24.87 -7.98 8.89
N LEU A 55 -23.61 -7.86 8.43
CA LEU A 55 -22.92 -6.58 8.33
C LEU A 55 -23.30 -5.87 7.02
N GLN A 56 -23.87 -4.67 7.12
CA GLN A 56 -24.19 -3.87 5.96
C GLN A 56 -22.95 -3.09 5.49
N PHE A 57 -22.61 -3.22 4.21
CA PHE A 57 -21.60 -2.39 3.57
C PHE A 57 -22.27 -1.23 2.83
N VAL A 58 -21.78 -0.02 3.07
CA VAL A 58 -22.23 1.19 2.39
C VAL A 58 -21.12 1.68 1.48
N ASP A 59 -21.44 1.87 0.21
CA ASP A 59 -20.52 2.53 -0.71
C ASP A 59 -20.69 4.04 -0.60
N VAL A 60 -19.60 4.71 -0.23
CA VAL A 60 -19.57 6.17 0.00
C VAL A 60 -18.92 6.89 -1.17
N ASP A 61 -19.37 8.12 -1.45
CA ASP A 61 -18.68 8.98 -2.40
C ASP A 61 -17.34 9.43 -1.83
N ARG A 62 -16.27 8.76 -2.26
CA ARG A 62 -14.90 9.06 -1.86
C ARG A 62 -14.47 10.48 -2.26
N THR A 63 -15.10 11.06 -3.28
CA THR A 63 -14.79 12.42 -3.76
C THR A 63 -15.18 13.45 -2.72
N ALA A 64 -16.37 13.33 -2.12
CA ALA A 64 -16.81 14.21 -1.04
C ALA A 64 -15.83 14.25 0.15
N PHE A 65 -15.27 13.10 0.54
CA PHE A 65 -14.25 13.05 1.60
C PHE A 65 -12.94 13.71 1.17
N ARG A 66 -12.49 13.45 -0.07
CA ARG A 66 -11.28 14.09 -0.62
C ARG A 66 -11.44 15.61 -0.67
N ASP A 67 -12.59 16.10 -1.12
CA ASP A 67 -12.88 17.53 -1.19
C ASP A 67 -13.02 18.18 0.18
N ALA A 68 -13.54 17.45 1.18
CA ALA A 68 -13.53 17.91 2.57
C ALA A 68 -12.09 18.10 3.07
N LEU A 69 -11.18 17.16 2.80
CA LEU A 69 -9.77 17.28 3.18
C LEU A 69 -9.06 18.45 2.46
N ARG A 70 -9.39 18.71 1.18
CA ARG A 70 -8.86 19.86 0.41
C ARG A 70 -9.22 21.22 1.01
N LYS A 71 -10.35 21.32 1.70
CA LYS A 71 -10.77 22.55 2.40
C LYS A 71 -9.99 22.80 3.69
N THR A 72 -9.23 21.81 4.17
CA THR A 72 -8.38 21.92 5.36
C THR A 72 -6.92 22.15 4.98
N SER A 73 -6.03 22.27 5.97
CA SER A 73 -4.58 22.33 5.72
C SER A 73 -3.96 20.98 5.37
N PHE A 74 -4.70 19.87 5.44
CA PHE A 74 -4.17 18.50 5.36
C PHE A 74 -3.19 18.29 4.20
N TYR A 75 -3.60 18.50 2.95
CA TYR A 75 -2.72 18.30 1.79
C TYR A 75 -1.57 19.30 1.72
N LYS A 76 -1.77 20.54 2.17
CA LYS A 76 -0.71 21.55 2.24
C LYS A 76 0.37 21.14 3.26
N ASP A 77 -0.04 20.71 4.45
CA ASP A 77 0.87 20.31 5.53
C ASP A 77 1.69 19.08 5.13
N TRP A 78 1.07 18.11 4.45
CA TRP A 78 1.77 16.93 3.95
C TRP A 78 2.72 17.26 2.79
N ARG A 79 2.34 18.15 1.88
CA ARG A 79 3.24 18.64 0.83
C ARG A 79 4.47 19.34 1.43
N VAL A 80 4.30 20.17 2.45
CA VAL A 80 5.42 20.80 3.17
C VAL A 80 6.33 19.76 3.81
N LYS A 81 5.77 18.73 4.44
CA LYS A 81 6.55 17.66 5.10
C LYS A 81 7.35 16.80 4.12
N PHE A 82 6.78 16.46 2.97
CA PHE A 82 7.43 15.59 1.98
C PHE A 82 8.29 16.37 0.97
N GLY A 83 8.07 17.67 0.83
CA GLY A 83 8.69 18.50 -0.18
C GLY A 83 8.07 18.32 -1.57
N ASP A 84 8.28 19.31 -2.43
CA ASP A 84 7.62 19.38 -3.74
C ASP A 84 7.95 18.21 -4.66
N GLU A 85 9.19 17.69 -4.63
CA GLU A 85 9.59 16.60 -5.52
C GLU A 85 8.86 15.29 -5.21
N ALA A 86 8.87 14.86 -3.94
CA ALA A 86 8.19 13.64 -3.52
C ALA A 86 6.66 13.78 -3.63
N TRP A 87 6.14 14.98 -3.36
CA TRP A 87 4.72 15.29 -3.52
C TRP A 87 4.26 15.21 -4.97
N ASN A 88 5.04 15.74 -5.91
CA ASN A 88 4.72 15.66 -7.34
C ASN A 88 4.72 14.20 -7.82
N LYS A 89 5.70 13.38 -7.40
CA LYS A 89 5.71 11.94 -7.73
C LYS A 89 4.48 11.20 -7.18
N LEU A 90 3.98 11.59 -6.01
CA LEU A 90 2.72 11.06 -5.50
C LEU A 90 1.55 11.46 -6.42
N GLN A 91 1.46 12.75 -6.78
CA GLN A 91 0.40 13.25 -7.66
C GLN A 91 0.42 12.63 -9.07
N ASP A 92 1.59 12.25 -9.60
CA ASP A 92 1.67 11.53 -10.88
C ASP A 92 0.96 10.17 -10.83
N VAL A 93 0.93 9.53 -9.66
CA VAL A 93 0.32 8.21 -9.46
C VAL A 93 -1.16 8.32 -9.13
N VAL A 94 -1.56 9.28 -8.30
CA VAL A 94 -2.94 9.36 -7.76
C VAL A 94 -3.78 10.52 -8.33
N GLY A 95 -3.19 11.32 -9.23
CA GLY A 95 -3.76 12.56 -9.73
C GLY A 95 -3.62 13.73 -8.74
N PRO A 96 -4.12 14.92 -9.11
CA PRO A 96 -4.02 16.12 -8.28
C PRO A 96 -4.71 15.96 -6.92
N LEU A 97 -3.99 16.31 -5.85
CA LEU A 97 -4.46 16.26 -4.47
C LEU A 97 -4.78 17.65 -3.93
#